data_AF-A0A315XDQ6-F1
#
_entry.id   AF-A0A315XDQ6-F1
#
_cell.length_a   1.000
_cell.length_b   1.000
_cell.length_c   1.000
_cell.angle_alpha   90.00
_cell.angle_beta   90.00
_cell.angle_gamma   90.00
#
_symmetry.space_group_name_H-M   'P 1'
#
loop_
_entity.id
_entity.type
_entity.pdbx_description
1 polymer ?
#
loop_
_entity_poly.entity_id
_entity_poly.type
_entity_poly.pdbx_seq_one_letter_code
_entity_poly.pdbx_strand_id
1 'polypeptide(L)'
;MIPYSILTFYTDFANKNPDPFQITVSFKNKSYDAVEGKKAFEQYQCMDCHAIVGNGGYFAPDLTNVYKRTAGNDALLANFMLLGVVSKGMPPMKDRGMNEEDSYRVVAFLKYANMLDTNGWPNSGSWDRDGSLDAASPEKLNPRNMWQAVTGILFFNLMIFAVIIAYEREKEAKV
;
A
#
# COMPACT_ATOMS: atom_id res chain seq x y z
N MET A 1 27.32 -13.62 -5.15
CA MET A 1 27.15 -12.48 -6.07
C MET A 1 25.67 -12.40 -6.39
N ILE A 2 24.95 -11.42 -5.86
CA ILE A 2 23.52 -11.27 -6.15
C ILE A 2 23.42 -10.87 -7.63
N PRO A 3 22.65 -11.59 -8.46
CA PRO A 3 22.46 -11.23 -9.86
C PRO A 3 21.97 -9.79 -9.97
N TYR A 4 22.56 -9.01 -10.88
CA TYR A 4 22.19 -7.62 -11.12
C TYR A 4 20.68 -7.46 -11.38
N SER A 5 20.05 -8.48 -11.98
CA SER A 5 18.60 -8.56 -12.21
C SER A 5 17.76 -8.62 -10.92
N ILE A 6 18.25 -9.25 -9.85
CA ILE A 6 17.57 -9.26 -8.55
C ILE A 6 17.67 -7.87 -7.93
N LEU A 7 18.84 -7.24 -7.98
CA LEU A 7 19.02 -5.90 -7.44
C LEU A 7 18.13 -4.88 -8.18
N THR A 8 18.08 -4.92 -9.51
CA THR A 8 17.23 -4.01 -10.29
C THR A 8 15.74 -4.23 -10.04
N PHE A 9 15.28 -5.48 -9.92
CA PHE A 9 13.87 -5.75 -9.61
C PHE A 9 13.48 -5.21 -8.22
N TYR A 10 14.34 -5.40 -7.21
CA TYR A 10 14.10 -4.87 -5.88
C TYR A 10 14.15 -3.34 -5.83
N THR A 11 15.09 -2.71 -6.55
CA THR A 11 15.17 -1.25 -6.60
C THR A 11 14.03 -0.64 -7.38
N ASP A 12 13.61 -1.24 -8.51
CA ASP A 12 12.49 -0.71 -9.30
C ASP A 12 11.16 -0.84 -8.54
N PHE A 13 10.96 -1.93 -7.79
CA PHE A 13 9.79 -2.06 -6.92
C PHE A 13 9.85 -1.06 -5.74
N ALA A 14 11.02 -0.88 -5.12
CA ALA A 14 11.20 0.05 -4.01
C ALA A 14 11.10 1.52 -4.42
N ASN A 15 11.45 1.87 -5.66
CA ASN A 15 11.50 3.25 -6.15
C ASN A 15 10.21 3.73 -6.83
N LYS A 16 9.22 2.86 -7.03
CA LYS A 16 7.94 3.24 -7.67
C LYS A 16 7.03 4.10 -6.78
N ASN A 17 7.16 3.98 -5.47
CA ASN A 17 6.35 4.71 -4.49
C ASN A 17 7.23 5.71 -3.73
N PRO A 18 6.69 6.87 -3.31
CA PRO A 18 7.44 7.80 -2.48
C PRO A 18 7.85 7.15 -1.14
N ASP A 19 8.92 7.67 -0.52
CA ASP A 19 9.29 7.25 0.83
C ASP A 19 8.18 7.67 1.83
N PRO A 20 7.55 6.73 2.57
CA PRO A 20 6.47 7.04 3.51
C PRO A 20 6.90 7.97 4.65
N PHE A 21 8.19 8.04 4.98
CA PHE A 21 8.71 8.97 5.99
C PHE A 21 8.79 10.42 5.48
N GLN A 22 8.76 10.63 4.17
CA GLN A 22 8.78 11.96 3.55
C GLN A 22 7.38 12.53 3.33
N ILE A 23 6.34 11.70 3.37
CA ILE A 23 4.95 12.14 3.21
C ILE A 23 4.41 12.54 4.57
N THR A 24 4.35 13.86 4.80
CA THR A 24 3.96 14.42 6.11
C THR A 24 2.71 15.28 6.05
N VAL A 25 2.04 15.36 7.19
CA VAL A 25 0.90 16.23 7.46
C VAL A 25 1.12 16.90 8.82
N SER A 26 0.97 18.22 8.87
CA SER A 26 1.20 19.01 10.07
C SER A 26 -0.11 19.33 10.79
N PHE A 27 -0.09 19.25 12.11
CA PHE A 27 -1.19 19.67 12.97
C PHE A 27 -0.66 20.29 14.27
N LYS A 28 -1.09 21.52 14.57
CA LYS A 28 -0.54 22.33 15.66
C LYS A 28 0.99 22.42 15.54
N ASN A 29 1.74 21.97 16.56
CA ASN A 29 3.20 22.02 16.61
C ASN A 29 3.86 20.66 16.33
N LYS A 30 3.14 19.73 15.71
CA LYS A 30 3.60 18.37 15.39
C LYS A 30 3.42 18.08 13.90
N SER A 31 4.24 17.17 13.39
CA SER A 31 4.17 16.62 12.04
C SER A 31 4.08 15.11 12.14
N TYR A 32 3.25 14.50 11.30
CA TYR A 32 3.07 13.05 11.26
C TYR A 32 3.41 12.51 9.89
N ASP A 33 4.15 11.41 9.85
CA ASP A 33 4.45 10.69 8.62
C ASP A 33 3.39 9.61 8.30
N ALA A 34 3.50 9.00 7.12
CA ALA A 34 2.56 7.98 6.67
C ALA A 34 2.61 6.69 7.51
N VAL A 35 3.75 6.39 8.16
CA VAL A 35 3.92 5.21 9.02
C VAL A 35 3.17 5.42 10.33
N GLU A 36 3.29 6.59 10.95
CA GLU A 36 2.46 6.98 12.10
C GLU A 36 0.97 6.99 11.74
N GLY A 37 0.65 7.49 10.55
CA GLY A 37 -0.71 7.45 10.02
C GLY A 37 -1.27 6.05 9.87
N LYS A 38 -0.47 5.10 9.38
CA LYS A 38 -0.88 3.69 9.24
C LYS A 38 -1.19 3.06 10.60
N LYS A 39 -0.40 3.36 11.63
CA LYS A 39 -0.66 2.88 12.99
C LYS A 39 -2.01 3.39 13.51
N ALA A 40 -2.32 4.67 13.29
CA ALA A 40 -3.62 5.22 13.66
C ALA A 40 -4.76 4.55 12.84
N PHE A 41 -4.58 4.39 11.54
CA PHE A 41 -5.56 3.73 10.65
C PHE A 41 -5.90 2.30 11.12
N GLU A 42 -4.90 1.54 11.57
CA GLU A 42 -5.07 0.20 12.14
C GLU A 42 -5.73 0.25 13.53
N GLN A 43 -5.33 1.20 14.38
CA GLN A 43 -5.90 1.38 15.71
C GLN A 43 -7.41 1.64 15.68
N TYR A 44 -7.90 2.38 14.68
CA TYR A 44 -9.34 2.65 14.51
C TYR A 44 -10.06 1.60 13.65
N GLN A 45 -9.35 0.53 13.24
CA GLN A 45 -9.88 -0.57 12.45
C GLN A 45 -10.59 -0.09 11.18
N CYS A 46 -9.98 0.86 10.48
CA CYS A 46 -10.62 1.50 9.32
C CYS A 46 -11.02 0.49 8.23
N MET A 47 -10.24 -0.59 8.06
CA MET A 47 -10.53 -1.64 7.08
C MET A 47 -11.73 -2.52 7.43
N ASP A 48 -12.29 -2.47 8.64
CA ASP A 48 -13.50 -3.25 8.97
C ASP A 48 -14.72 -2.74 8.17
N CYS A 49 -14.72 -1.45 7.81
CA CYS A 49 -15.78 -0.83 7.03
C CYS A 49 -15.33 -0.43 5.62
N HIS A 50 -14.11 0.08 5.49
CA HIS A 50 -13.59 0.64 4.25
C HIS A 50 -12.63 -0.32 3.54
N ALA A 51 -12.53 -0.17 2.23
CA ALA A 51 -11.43 -0.72 1.45
C ALA A 51 -10.29 0.30 1.34
N ILE A 52 -9.07 -0.22 1.24
CA ILE A 52 -7.88 0.50 0.78
C ILE A 52 -7.20 -0.37 -0.27
N VAL A 53 -6.83 0.21 -1.41
CA VAL A 53 -6.38 -0.51 -2.61
C VAL A 53 -7.30 -1.70 -2.94
N GLY A 54 -8.62 -1.52 -2.76
CA GLY A 54 -9.63 -2.54 -3.03
C GLY A 54 -9.73 -3.68 -2.01
N ASN A 55 -8.94 -3.63 -0.93
CA ASN A 55 -8.88 -4.66 0.12
C ASN A 55 -9.44 -4.12 1.43
N GLY A 56 -10.29 -4.89 2.11
CA GLY A 56 -10.90 -4.53 3.38
C GLY A 56 -12.41 -4.76 3.36
N GLY A 57 -13.15 -3.95 4.10
CA GLY A 57 -14.60 -3.95 4.15
C GLY A 57 -15.22 -3.21 2.96
N TYR A 58 -16.44 -3.60 2.62
CA TYR A 58 -17.23 -2.97 1.55
C TYR A 58 -18.49 -2.29 2.08
N PHE A 59 -18.54 -2.03 3.39
CA PHE A 59 -19.65 -1.31 4.01
C PHE A 59 -19.58 0.20 3.73
N ALA A 60 -18.37 0.73 3.52
CA ALA A 60 -18.12 2.14 3.25
C ALA A 60 -17.18 2.31 2.02
N PRO A 61 -17.13 3.50 1.40
CA PRO A 61 -16.37 3.72 0.17
C PRO A 61 -14.86 3.49 0.32
N ASP A 62 -14.21 3.07 -0.76
CA ASP A 62 -12.75 2.90 -0.81
C ASP A 62 -12.00 4.21 -0.56
N LEU A 63 -10.97 4.15 0.28
CA LEU A 63 -10.22 5.30 0.78
C LEU A 63 -8.96 5.65 -0.03
N THR A 64 -8.58 4.85 -1.03
CA THR A 64 -7.29 4.98 -1.75
C THR A 64 -7.10 6.36 -2.36
N ASN A 65 -8.15 6.86 -3.01
CA ASN A 65 -8.14 8.17 -3.67
C ASN A 65 -8.90 9.25 -2.90
N VAL A 66 -9.20 9.02 -1.60
CA VAL A 66 -10.00 9.98 -0.82
C VAL A 66 -9.30 11.34 -0.68
N TYR A 67 -7.97 11.34 -0.61
CA TYR A 67 -7.16 12.56 -0.55
C TYR A 67 -7.32 13.43 -1.80
N LYS A 68 -7.31 12.83 -3.00
CA LYS A 68 -7.64 13.51 -4.26
C LYS A 68 -9.09 14.01 -4.28
N ARG A 69 -10.05 13.23 -3.77
CA ARG A 69 -11.47 13.62 -3.70
C ARG A 69 -11.72 14.83 -2.77
N THR A 70 -10.84 15.09 -1.81
CA THR A 70 -10.86 16.29 -0.96
C THR A 70 -9.92 17.39 -1.46
N ALA A 71 -9.55 17.37 -2.75
CA ALA A 71 -8.66 18.34 -3.40
C ALA A 71 -7.29 18.49 -2.69
N GLY A 72 -6.80 17.43 -2.03
CA GLY A 72 -5.53 17.45 -1.30
C GLY A 72 -5.54 18.33 -0.03
N ASN A 73 -6.71 18.64 0.53
CA ASN A 73 -6.82 19.46 1.73
C ASN A 73 -6.81 18.60 3.00
N ASP A 74 -5.71 18.65 3.74
CA ASP A 74 -5.47 17.87 4.95
C ASP A 74 -6.55 18.12 6.03
N ALA A 75 -6.85 19.39 6.32
CA ALA A 75 -7.81 19.78 7.36
C ALA A 75 -9.25 19.42 6.98
N LEU A 76 -9.60 19.55 5.69
CA LEU A 76 -10.92 19.14 5.20
C LEU A 76 -11.12 17.64 5.39
N LEU A 77 -10.14 16.82 5.01
CA LEU A 77 -10.25 15.37 5.15
C LEU A 77 -10.27 14.94 6.63
N ALA A 78 -9.44 15.55 7.48
CA ALA A 78 -9.43 15.32 8.92
C ALA A 78 -10.81 15.62 9.53
N ASN A 79 -11.38 16.80 9.25
CA ASN A 79 -12.68 17.20 9.77
C ASN A 79 -13.83 16.35 9.21
N PHE A 80 -13.78 16.00 7.92
CA PHE A 80 -14.77 15.15 7.28
C PHE A 80 -14.83 13.77 7.96
N MET A 81 -13.66 13.17 8.22
CA MET A 81 -13.53 11.90 8.94
C MET A 81 -14.00 12.00 10.40
N LEU A 82 -13.57 13.05 11.11
CA LEU A 82 -13.89 13.23 12.52
C LEU A 82 -15.39 13.45 12.76
N LEU A 83 -16.04 14.26 11.92
CA LEU A 83 -17.44 14.67 12.09
C LEU A 83 -18.44 13.80 11.34
N GLY A 84 -18.00 13.05 10.32
CA GLY A 84 -18.91 12.28 9.49
C GLY A 84 -19.81 13.17 8.61
N VAL A 85 -20.69 12.51 7.84
CA VAL A 85 -21.81 13.16 7.16
C VAL A 85 -23.05 12.35 7.49
N VAL A 86 -23.55 12.54 8.72
CA VAL A 86 -24.64 11.73 9.29
C VAL A 86 -25.89 11.77 8.41
N SER A 87 -26.19 12.92 7.80
CA SER A 87 -27.33 13.08 6.87
C SER A 87 -27.23 12.23 5.60
N LYS A 88 -26.02 11.76 5.26
CA LYS A 88 -25.74 10.87 4.12
C LYS A 88 -25.32 9.46 4.58
N GLY A 89 -25.54 9.12 5.85
CA GLY A 89 -25.26 7.79 6.40
C GLY A 89 -23.79 7.53 6.75
N MET A 90 -22.90 8.54 6.69
CA MET A 90 -21.51 8.40 7.12
C MET A 90 -21.39 8.73 8.62
N PRO A 91 -21.12 7.75 9.49
CA PRO A 91 -20.98 8.00 10.92
C PRO A 91 -19.69 8.78 11.24
N PRO A 92 -19.70 9.65 12.26
CA PRO A 92 -18.50 10.30 12.76
C PRO A 92 -17.51 9.32 13.38
N MET A 93 -16.22 9.45 13.05
CA MET A 93 -15.18 8.65 13.71
C MET A 93 -14.95 9.07 15.17
N LYS A 94 -15.27 10.32 15.55
CA LYS A 94 -15.17 10.76 16.95
C LYS A 94 -16.05 9.92 17.89
N ASP A 95 -17.19 9.41 17.41
CA ASP A 95 -18.10 8.58 18.20
C ASP A 95 -17.51 7.18 18.45
N ARG A 96 -16.49 6.79 17.69
CA ARG A 96 -15.66 5.59 17.90
C ARG A 96 -14.38 5.88 18.70
N GLY A 97 -14.27 7.06 19.31
CA GLY A 97 -13.13 7.46 20.14
C GLY A 97 -11.98 8.14 19.39
N MET A 98 -12.16 8.46 18.10
CA MET A 98 -11.13 9.19 17.34
C MET A 98 -10.97 10.62 17.86
N ASN A 99 -9.74 10.98 18.23
CA ASN A 99 -9.40 12.35 18.55
C ASN A 99 -8.90 13.11 17.30
N GLU A 100 -8.81 14.44 17.44
CA GLU A 100 -8.39 15.33 16.34
C GLU A 100 -6.95 15.03 15.87
N GLU A 101 -6.02 14.75 16.79
CA GLU A 101 -4.62 14.45 16.44
C GLU A 101 -4.52 13.20 15.56
N ASP A 102 -5.22 12.14 15.93
CA ASP A 102 -5.25 10.89 15.16
C ASP A 102 -5.91 11.05 13.80
N SER A 103 -6.90 11.95 13.65
CA SER A 103 -7.49 12.22 12.34
C SER A 103 -6.43 12.77 11.36
N TYR A 104 -5.52 13.64 11.81
CA TYR A 104 -4.42 14.14 11.00
C TYR A 104 -3.34 13.08 10.74
N ARG A 105 -3.07 12.19 11.71
CA ARG A 105 -2.22 11.01 11.46
C ARG A 105 -2.79 10.17 10.33
N VAL A 106 -4.07 9.80 10.41
CA VAL A 106 -4.73 9.00 9.35
C VAL A 106 -4.67 9.72 8.00
N VAL A 107 -4.85 11.05 7.96
CA VAL A 107 -4.68 11.84 6.73
C VAL A 107 -3.28 11.69 6.12
N ALA A 108 -2.21 11.63 6.93
CA ALA A 108 -0.85 11.39 6.41
C ALA A 108 -0.74 10.06 5.65
N PHE A 109 -1.36 9.00 6.19
CA PHE A 109 -1.42 7.71 5.52
C PHE A 109 -2.29 7.73 4.26
N LEU A 110 -3.45 8.38 4.30
CA LEU A 110 -4.34 8.49 3.13
C LEU A 110 -3.73 9.35 2.02
N LYS A 111 -2.93 10.36 2.37
CA LYS A 111 -2.11 11.15 1.44
C LYS A 111 -1.06 10.29 0.76
N TYR A 112 -0.38 9.43 1.51
CA TYR A 112 0.56 8.45 0.97
C TYR A 112 -0.14 7.42 0.06
N ALA A 113 -1.27 6.87 0.50
CA ALA A 113 -2.03 5.88 -0.26
C ALA A 113 -2.47 6.41 -1.64
N ASN A 114 -2.81 7.70 -1.72
CA ASN A 114 -3.16 8.37 -2.97
C ASN A 114 -1.97 8.54 -3.94
N MET A 115 -0.73 8.37 -3.48
CA MET A 115 0.48 8.46 -4.29
C MET A 115 1.03 7.09 -4.71
N LEU A 116 0.37 6.00 -4.32
CA LEU A 116 0.81 4.66 -4.68
C LEU A 116 0.68 4.43 -6.19
N ASP A 117 1.73 3.86 -6.78
CA ASP A 117 1.65 3.26 -8.11
C ASP A 117 0.89 1.94 -8.01
N THR A 118 -0.41 2.03 -8.26
CA THR A 118 -1.36 0.92 -8.27
C THR A 118 -1.55 0.32 -9.68
N ASN A 119 -0.65 0.61 -10.62
CA ASN A 119 -0.79 0.26 -12.04
C ASN A 119 -2.14 0.73 -12.62
N GLY A 120 -2.54 1.97 -12.29
CA GLY A 120 -3.76 2.61 -12.79
C GLY A 120 -5.04 2.29 -12.02
N TRP A 121 -5.04 1.36 -11.05
CA TRP A 121 -6.23 1.11 -10.22
C TRP A 121 -6.55 2.31 -9.29
N PRO A 122 -7.81 2.67 -9.01
CA PRO A 122 -9.07 2.05 -9.43
C PRO A 122 -9.56 2.49 -10.82
N ASN A 123 -8.85 3.41 -11.45
CA ASN A 123 -9.21 3.99 -12.75
C ASN A 123 -8.92 3.06 -13.94
N SER A 124 -8.18 1.98 -13.74
CA SER A 124 -7.96 0.90 -14.71
C SER A 124 -9.25 0.11 -14.90
N GLY A 125 -10.26 0.77 -15.49
CA GLY A 125 -11.60 0.26 -15.72
C GLY A 125 -12.75 1.09 -15.12
N SER A 126 -12.49 2.17 -14.36
CA SER A 126 -13.58 3.09 -13.98
C SER A 126 -13.77 4.15 -15.06
N TRP A 127 -15.00 4.25 -15.57
CA TRP A 127 -15.42 5.21 -16.60
C TRP A 127 -15.52 6.65 -16.04
N ASP A 128 -14.49 7.13 -15.36
CA ASP A 128 -14.43 8.52 -14.90
C ASP A 128 -13.91 9.45 -16.02
N ARG A 129 -14.86 9.85 -16.88
CA ARG A 129 -15.03 11.14 -17.60
C ARG A 129 -13.96 11.73 -18.54
N ASP A 130 -12.94 11.02 -19.01
CA ASP A 130 -12.24 11.45 -20.25
C ASP A 130 -12.12 10.38 -21.35
N GLY A 131 -12.47 9.13 -21.05
CA GLY A 131 -12.43 8.04 -22.02
C GLY A 131 -11.02 7.67 -22.49
N SER A 132 -9.99 8.21 -21.84
CA SER A 132 -8.60 7.84 -22.07
C SER A 132 -8.21 6.74 -21.07
N LEU A 133 -7.52 5.72 -21.54
CA LEU A 133 -6.92 4.73 -20.66
C LEU A 133 -5.76 5.41 -19.94
N ASP A 134 -5.92 5.69 -18.65
CA ASP A 134 -4.84 6.12 -17.76
C ASP A 134 -3.65 5.18 -17.99
N ALA A 135 -2.54 5.73 -18.48
CA ALA A 135 -1.45 4.99 -19.09
C ALA A 135 -0.56 4.24 -18.09
N ALA A 136 -1.14 3.34 -17.32
CA ALA A 136 -0.47 2.12 -16.89
C ALA A 136 -0.95 1.00 -17.81
N SER A 137 -0.51 1.02 -19.07
CA SER A 137 -0.58 -0.22 -19.86
C SER A 137 0.15 -1.27 -19.04
N PRO A 138 -0.47 -2.42 -18.68
CA PRO A 138 0.27 -3.49 -18.04
C PRO A 138 1.48 -3.75 -18.91
N GLU A 139 2.67 -3.63 -18.32
CA GLU A 139 3.91 -3.96 -19.02
C GLU A 139 3.71 -5.36 -19.56
N LYS A 140 3.64 -5.50 -20.89
CA LYS A 140 3.31 -6.77 -21.53
C LYS A 140 4.32 -7.77 -21.01
N LEU A 141 3.85 -8.73 -20.21
CA LEU A 141 4.69 -9.77 -19.61
C LEU A 141 5.56 -10.38 -20.71
N ASN A 142 6.85 -10.04 -20.71
CA ASN A 142 7.78 -10.57 -21.69
C ASN A 142 8.04 -12.04 -21.34
N PRO A 143 7.82 -12.99 -22.27
CA PRO A 143 8.05 -14.41 -22.02
C PRO A 143 9.47 -14.71 -21.52
N ARG A 144 10.47 -13.90 -21.89
CA ARG A 144 11.84 -14.04 -21.36
C ARG A 144 11.94 -13.71 -19.88
N ASN A 145 11.26 -12.67 -19.42
CA ASN A 145 11.27 -12.24 -18.01
C ASN A 145 10.56 -13.30 -17.14
N MET A 146 9.50 -13.90 -17.66
CA MET A 146 8.80 -15.01 -17.01
C MET A 146 9.70 -16.24 -16.88
N TRP A 147 10.44 -16.62 -17.94
CA TRP A 147 11.37 -17.75 -17.87
C TRP A 147 12.52 -17.50 -16.89
N GLN A 148 13.02 -16.27 -16.78
CA GLN A 148 14.02 -15.89 -15.78
C GLN A 148 13.51 -16.05 -14.33
N ALA A 149 12.25 -15.71 -14.08
CA ALA A 149 11.65 -15.92 -12.76
C ALA A 149 11.52 -17.42 -12.44
N VAL A 150 11.04 -18.22 -13.40
CA VAL A 150 10.90 -19.68 -13.24
C VAL A 150 12.25 -20.36 -13.00
N THR A 151 13.28 -20.00 -13.77
CA THR A 151 14.62 -20.55 -13.57
C THR A 151 15.23 -20.12 -12.25
N GLY A 152 14.97 -18.87 -11.82
CA GLY A 152 15.39 -18.37 -10.49
C GLY A 152 14.76 -19.17 -9.34
N ILE A 153 13.46 -19.43 -9.40
CA ILE A 153 12.73 -20.23 -8.39
C ILE A 153 13.28 -21.66 -8.34
N LEU A 154 13.48 -22.29 -9.49
CA LEU A 154 14.02 -23.65 -9.56
C LEU A 154 15.45 -23.72 -9.00
N PHE A 155 16.31 -22.76 -9.37
CA PHE A 155 17.68 -22.70 -8.86
C PHE A 155 17.72 -22.55 -7.33
N PHE A 156 16.88 -21.69 -6.76
CA PHE A 156 16.80 -21.51 -5.31
C PHE A 156 16.35 -22.78 -4.60
N ASN A 157 15.31 -23.46 -5.12
CA ASN A 157 14.83 -24.72 -4.56
C ASN A 157 15.91 -25.82 -4.63
N LEU A 158 16.61 -25.93 -5.76
CA LEU A 158 17.70 -26.90 -5.91
C LEU A 158 18.87 -26.62 -4.96
N MET A 159 19.23 -25.35 -4.73
CA MET A 159 20.24 -24.98 -3.75
C MET A 159 19.83 -25.36 -2.33
N ILE A 160 18.57 -25.13 -1.94
CA ILE A 160 18.04 -25.55 -0.64
C ILE A 160 18.14 -27.07 -0.48
N PHE A 161 17.69 -27.83 -1.48
CA PHE A 161 17.81 -29.30 -1.46
C PHE A 161 19.25 -29.77 -1.37
N ALA A 162 20.18 -29.15 -2.11
CA ALA A 162 21.60 -29.50 -2.05
C ALA A 162 22.20 -29.27 -0.66
N VAL A 163 21.82 -28.17 0.01
CA VAL A 163 22.25 -27.87 1.38
C VAL A 163 21.67 -28.89 2.37
N ILE A 164 20.38 -29.24 2.24
CA ILE A 164 19.74 -30.26 3.08
C ILE A 164 20.46 -31.61 2.92
N ILE A 165 20.70 -32.05 1.68
CA ILE A 165 21.40 -33.32 1.40
C ILE A 165 22.83 -33.30 1.96
N ALA A 166 23.55 -32.18 1.80
CA ALA A 166 24.90 -32.05 2.34
C ALA A 166 24.91 -32.14 3.88
N TYR A 167 23.94 -31.48 4.53
CA TYR A 167 23.77 -31.53 5.98
C TYR A 167 23.44 -32.95 6.48
N GLU A 168 22.54 -33.66 5.81
CA GLU A 168 22.18 -35.04 6.16
C GLU A 168 23.36 -35.99 6.01
N ARG A 169 24.13 -35.87 4.92
CA ARG A 169 25.35 -36.68 4.71
C ARG A 169 26.42 -36.43 5.78
N GLU A 170 26.60 -35.18 6.20
CA GLU A 170 27.55 -34.85 7.27
C GLU A 170 27.08 -35.40 8.63
N LYS A 171 25.77 -35.39 8.89
CA LYS A 171 25.17 -35.96 10.08
C LYS A 171 25.34 -37.48 10.13
N GLU A 172 25.08 -38.18 9.02
CA GLU A 172 25.27 -39.64 8.91
C GLU A 172 26.74 -40.05 9.07
N ALA A 173 27.69 -39.25 8.57
CA ALA A 173 29.13 -39.55 8.71
C ALA A 173 29.69 -39.39 10.13
N LYS A 174 28.92 -38.81 11.06
CA LYS A 174 29.30 -38.59 12.47
C LYS A 174 28.65 -39.59 13.44
N VAL A 175 27.81 -40.51 12.94
CA VAL A 175 27.17 -41.62 13.69
C VAL A 175 27.94 -42.90 13.42
#